data_AF-M3ENJ6-F1
#
_entry.id   AF-M3ENJ6-F1
#
_cell.length_a   1.000
_cell.length_b   1.000
_cell.length_c   1.000
_cell.angle_alpha   90.00
_cell.angle_beta   90.00
_cell.angle_gamma   90.00
#
_symmetry.space_group_name_H-M   'P 1'
#
loop_
_entity.id
_entity.type
_entity.pdbx_description
1 polymer ?
#
loop_
_entity_poly.entity_id
_entity_poly.type
_entity_poly.pdbx_seq_one_letter_code
_entity_poly.pdbx_strand_id
1 'polypeptide(L)'
;MILFLFLTALACNPKEENPSTKPFSLDKDTSLLLLLLQIDRFENYDQDVEILTHTDIPPYSGKSNFSLDLNYEASDLEPYLELLKQEIQKYPRGYMIKARASRIVVVHNILQSQSVRSSVGGLADPTQSIIYLSLHSALKVV
;
A
#
# COMPACT_ATOMS: atom_id res chain seq x y z
N MET A 1 21.67 -24.17 13.68
CA MET A 1 22.14 -25.47 13.16
C MET A 1 20.97 -26.29 12.62
N ILE A 2 20.32 -25.82 11.53
CA ILE A 2 19.38 -26.59 10.65
C ILE A 2 19.17 -25.84 9.31
N LEU A 3 19.37 -24.51 9.25
CA LEU A 3 19.14 -23.75 8.00
C LEU A 3 20.30 -23.75 6.98
N PHE A 4 21.49 -24.28 7.33
CA PHE A 4 22.64 -24.36 6.42
C PHE A 4 22.65 -25.64 5.54
N LEU A 5 21.70 -26.56 5.74
CA LEU A 5 21.66 -27.86 5.05
C LEU A 5 21.01 -27.80 3.65
N PHE A 6 20.36 -26.70 3.28
CA PHE A 6 19.69 -26.60 1.97
C PHE A 6 20.57 -26.04 0.83
N LEU A 7 21.73 -25.44 1.12
CA LEU A 7 22.56 -24.82 0.08
C LEU A 7 23.47 -25.80 -0.68
N THR A 8 23.74 -27.00 -0.17
CA THR A 8 24.73 -27.91 -0.78
C THR A 8 24.15 -28.86 -1.83
N ALA A 9 22.82 -28.90 -2.01
CA ALA A 9 22.18 -29.78 -3.00
C ALA A 9 22.19 -29.22 -4.44
N LEU A 10 22.52 -27.94 -4.65
CA LEU A 10 22.59 -27.34 -6.00
C LEU A 10 23.96 -27.50 -6.69
N ALA A 11 24.96 -28.05 -6.03
CA ALA A 11 26.30 -28.22 -6.59
C ALA A 11 26.56 -29.66 -7.06
N CYS A 12 25.82 -30.12 -8.07
CA CYS A 12 26.25 -31.27 -8.87
C CYS A 12 25.75 -31.12 -10.31
N ASN A 13 26.67 -30.82 -11.22
CA ASN A 13 26.54 -30.95 -12.67
C ASN A 13 27.76 -31.76 -13.15
N PRO A 14 27.76 -32.44 -14.32
CA PRO A 14 26.66 -32.75 -15.23
C PRO A 14 26.64 -34.25 -15.64
N LYS A 15 25.60 -34.68 -16.36
CA LYS A 15 25.76 -35.75 -17.36
C LYS A 15 24.92 -35.38 -18.59
N GLU A 16 25.62 -35.19 -19.72
CA GLU A 16 25.02 -34.88 -21.01
C GLU A 16 24.11 -36.02 -21.49
N GLU A 17 22.89 -35.68 -21.87
CA GLU A 17 22.18 -36.29 -22.98
C GLU A 17 21.39 -35.23 -23.75
N ASN A 18 21.44 -35.34 -25.08
CA ASN A 18 21.12 -34.34 -26.11
C ASN A 18 19.68 -33.77 -26.09
N PRO A 19 19.45 -32.61 -26.76
CA PRO A 19 18.32 -31.73 -26.56
C PRO A 19 17.10 -32.21 -27.32
N SER A 20 16.00 -32.40 -26.61
CA SER A 20 14.68 -32.39 -27.22
C SER A 20 13.82 -31.46 -26.40
N THR A 21 13.62 -30.27 -26.96
CA THR A 21 12.53 -29.30 -26.72
C THR A 21 11.47 -29.80 -25.75
N LYS A 22 11.68 -29.60 -24.45
CA LYS A 22 10.59 -29.59 -23.48
C LYS A 22 10.12 -28.15 -23.39
N PRO A 23 8.87 -27.84 -23.77
CA PRO A 23 8.32 -26.52 -23.49
C PRO A 23 8.40 -26.33 -21.98
N PHE A 24 8.92 -25.19 -21.56
CA PHE A 24 8.99 -24.78 -20.17
C PHE A 24 7.55 -24.78 -19.62
N SER A 25 7.14 -25.90 -19.02
CA SER A 25 5.82 -26.00 -18.40
C SER A 25 5.91 -25.18 -17.12
N LEU A 26 5.51 -23.92 -17.22
CA LEU A 26 5.40 -23.01 -16.10
C LEU A 26 4.44 -23.66 -15.10
N ASP A 27 5.00 -24.22 -14.03
CA ASP A 27 4.21 -24.90 -13.01
C ASP A 27 3.26 -23.87 -12.38
N LYS A 28 2.05 -24.30 -12.01
CA LYS A 28 1.02 -23.39 -11.48
C LYS A 28 1.54 -22.59 -10.27
N ASP A 29 2.37 -23.23 -9.44
CA ASP A 29 2.95 -22.64 -8.25
C ASP A 29 4.04 -21.61 -8.58
N THR A 30 4.88 -21.88 -9.59
CA THR A 30 5.82 -20.87 -10.12
C THR A 30 5.09 -19.68 -10.74
N SER A 31 3.93 -19.90 -11.35
CA SER A 31 3.11 -18.84 -11.95
C SER A 31 2.50 -17.92 -10.88
N LEU A 32 2.01 -18.50 -9.78
CA LEU A 32 1.50 -17.75 -8.63
C LEU A 32 2.61 -16.98 -7.90
N LEU A 33 3.79 -17.58 -7.74
CA LEU A 33 4.95 -16.88 -7.19
C LEU A 33 5.39 -15.69 -8.04
N LEU A 34 5.42 -15.86 -9.37
CA LEU A 34 5.70 -14.76 -10.31
C LEU A 34 4.64 -13.66 -10.24
N LEU A 35 3.36 -14.00 -10.10
CA LEU A 35 2.28 -13.03 -9.94
C LEU A 35 2.41 -12.25 -8.62
N LEU A 36 2.81 -12.92 -7.53
CA LEU A 36 3.07 -12.28 -6.23
C LEU A 36 4.28 -11.34 -6.30
N LEU A 37 5.35 -11.73 -6.99
CA LEU A 37 6.53 -10.89 -7.24
C LEU A 37 6.23 -9.70 -8.15
N GLN A 38 5.27 -9.82 -9.08
CA GLN A 38 4.82 -8.68 -9.87
C GLN A 38 4.09 -7.62 -9.03
N ILE A 39 3.56 -7.98 -7.85
CA ILE A 39 2.87 -7.07 -6.93
C ILE A 39 3.87 -6.31 -6.06
N ASP A 40 4.95 -6.94 -5.54
CA ASP A 40 6.15 -6.18 -5.14
C ASP A 40 7.35 -6.23 -6.08
N ARG A 41 7.28 -5.29 -7.01
CA ARG A 41 8.41 -4.78 -7.75
C ARG A 41 9.22 -3.83 -6.89
N PHE A 42 10.52 -4.08 -6.83
CA PHE A 42 11.48 -3.23 -6.12
C PHE A 42 11.46 -1.79 -6.65
N GLU A 43 11.20 -1.60 -7.94
CA GLU A 43 11.13 -0.30 -8.60
C GLU A 43 10.06 0.63 -8.00
N ASN A 44 9.02 0.07 -7.37
CA ASN A 44 7.99 0.85 -6.69
C ASN A 44 8.45 1.37 -5.31
N TYR A 45 9.56 0.88 -4.76
CA TYR A 45 10.06 1.28 -3.44
C TYR A 45 11.01 2.46 -3.44
N ASP A 46 11.47 2.90 -4.62
CA ASP A 46 12.26 4.12 -4.75
C ASP A 46 11.40 5.39 -4.65
N GLN A 47 10.08 5.24 -4.61
CA GLN A 47 9.12 6.34 -4.56
C GLN A 47 8.60 6.60 -3.13
N ASP A 48 8.33 7.87 -2.84
CA ASP A 48 7.59 8.29 -1.65
C ASP A 48 6.09 8.16 -1.89
N VAL A 49 5.31 8.01 -0.81
CA VAL A 49 3.84 7.93 -0.88
C VAL A 49 3.27 9.26 -1.39
N GLU A 50 2.30 9.19 -2.30
CA GLU A 50 1.63 10.39 -2.81
C GLU A 50 0.56 10.85 -1.80
N ILE A 51 0.59 12.13 -1.41
CA ILE A 51 -0.41 12.72 -0.52
C ILE A 51 -1.39 13.53 -1.37
N LEU A 52 -2.66 13.15 -1.31
CA LEU A 52 -3.77 13.77 -2.04
C LEU A 52 -4.68 14.52 -1.07
N THR A 53 -5.10 15.71 -1.47
CA THR A 53 -6.08 16.54 -0.76
C THR A 53 -7.22 16.88 -1.71
N HIS A 54 -8.37 17.29 -1.18
CA HIS A 54 -9.56 17.69 -1.93
C HIS A 54 -9.96 16.70 -3.04
N THR A 55 -9.68 15.41 -2.83
CA THR A 55 -9.89 14.38 -3.86
C THR A 55 -11.00 13.44 -3.40
N ASP A 56 -12.04 13.30 -4.23
CA ASP A 56 -13.17 12.39 -3.98
C ASP A 56 -12.88 11.00 -4.57
N ILE A 57 -12.01 10.24 -3.90
CA ILE A 57 -11.81 8.81 -4.21
C ILE A 57 -12.60 8.00 -3.18
N PRO A 58 -13.75 7.42 -3.52
CA PRO A 58 -14.58 6.73 -2.55
C PRO A 58 -13.90 5.44 -2.05
N PRO A 59 -13.85 5.20 -0.72
CA PRO A 59 -13.24 4.00 -0.16
C PRO A 59 -13.86 2.70 -0.67
N TYR A 60 -13.02 1.68 -0.84
CA TYR A 60 -13.36 0.35 -1.35
C TYR A 60 -14.04 0.42 -2.72
N SER A 61 -13.57 1.33 -3.58
CA SER A 61 -14.12 1.55 -4.93
C SER A 61 -15.64 1.80 -4.92
N GLY A 62 -16.12 2.54 -3.92
CA GLY A 62 -17.54 2.87 -3.76
C GLY A 62 -18.44 1.70 -3.31
N LYS A 63 -17.88 0.53 -2.99
CA LYS A 63 -18.64 -0.64 -2.48
C LYS A 63 -18.83 -0.62 -0.96
N SER A 64 -18.42 0.46 -0.30
CA SER A 64 -18.50 0.59 1.15
C SER A 64 -19.55 1.61 1.58
N ASN A 65 -19.87 1.59 2.86
CA ASN A 65 -20.74 2.58 3.49
C ASN A 65 -19.97 3.83 3.91
N PHE A 66 -18.78 4.08 3.35
CA PHE A 66 -17.97 5.24 3.70
C PHE A 66 -18.09 6.33 2.64
N SER A 67 -18.19 7.58 3.07
CA SER A 67 -18.09 8.77 2.22
C SER A 67 -17.07 9.75 2.77
N LEU A 68 -16.56 10.62 1.90
CA LEU A 68 -15.54 11.60 2.24
C LEU A 68 -16.17 12.98 2.34
N ASP A 69 -15.92 13.66 3.46
CA ASP A 69 -16.24 15.08 3.63
C ASP A 69 -15.03 15.92 3.20
N LEU A 70 -15.22 16.65 2.10
CA LEU A 70 -14.22 17.53 1.50
C LEU A 70 -14.47 19.02 1.83
N ASN A 71 -15.41 19.31 2.72
CA ASN A 71 -15.74 20.68 3.11
C ASN A 71 -14.72 21.25 4.11
N TYR A 72 -13.55 21.61 3.61
CA TYR A 72 -12.47 22.24 4.37
C TYR A 72 -11.63 23.16 3.51
N GLU A 73 -11.05 24.19 4.14
CA GLU A 73 -10.17 25.13 3.47
C GLU A 73 -8.75 24.58 3.38
N ALA A 74 -7.99 25.01 2.36
CA ALA A 74 -6.59 24.61 2.22
C ALA A 74 -5.73 25.06 3.41
N SER A 75 -6.08 26.19 4.05
CA SER A 75 -5.37 26.67 5.24
C SER A 75 -5.47 25.73 6.45
N ASP A 76 -6.56 24.96 6.55
CA ASP A 76 -6.78 24.04 7.67
C ASP A 76 -5.90 22.79 7.55
N LEU A 77 -5.44 22.49 6.34
CA LEU A 77 -4.58 21.35 6.02
C LEU A 77 -3.10 21.62 6.26
N GLU A 78 -2.61 22.82 5.95
CA GLU A 78 -1.18 23.15 5.93
C GLU A 78 -0.40 22.63 7.16
N PRO A 79 -0.80 22.94 8.41
CA PRO A 79 -0.06 22.45 9.58
C PRO A 79 -0.10 20.92 9.71
N TYR A 80 -1.20 20.28 9.32
CA TYR A 80 -1.32 18.83 9.35
C TYR A 80 -0.47 18.16 8.27
N LEU A 81 -0.42 18.74 7.07
CA LEU A 81 0.38 18.23 5.96
C LEU A 81 1.88 18.32 6.27
N GLU A 82 2.33 19.39 6.92
CA GLU A 82 3.72 19.50 7.37
C GLU A 82 4.09 18.40 8.36
N LEU A 83 3.28 18.19 9.39
CA LEU A 83 3.48 17.13 10.38
C LEU A 83 3.44 15.73 9.75
N LEU A 84 2.49 15.49 8.85
CA LEU A 84 2.36 14.22 8.14
C LEU A 84 3.59 13.93 7.28
N LYS A 85 4.08 14.94 6.51
CA LYS A 85 5.30 14.82 5.71
C LYS A 85 6.51 14.53 6.60
N GLN A 86 6.64 15.23 7.74
CA GLN A 86 7.72 14.97 8.70
C GLN A 86 7.65 13.55 9.26
N GLU A 87 6.46 13.04 9.59
CA GLU A 87 6.30 11.68 10.12
C GLU A 87 6.66 10.61 9.08
N ILE A 88 6.22 10.79 7.84
CA ILE A 88 6.54 9.88 6.73
C ILE A 88 8.05 9.86 6.46
N GLN A 89 8.72 11.02 6.51
CA GLN A 89 10.16 11.14 6.28
C GLN A 89 11.03 10.42 7.33
N LYS A 90 10.47 10.01 8.48
CA LYS A 90 11.19 9.19 9.47
C LYS A 90 11.46 7.76 8.98
N TYR A 91 10.74 7.32 7.95
CA TYR A 91 10.84 5.97 7.41
C TYR A 91 11.61 5.98 6.07
N PRO A 92 12.30 4.87 5.72
CA PRO A 92 12.91 4.74 4.41
C PRO A 92 11.87 4.86 3.29
N ARG A 93 12.33 5.33 2.12
CA ARG A 93 11.51 5.34 0.89
C ARG A 93 10.91 3.97 0.62
N GLY A 94 9.70 3.95 0.07
CA GLY A 94 8.96 2.72 -0.21
C GLY A 94 8.40 2.00 1.02
N TYR A 95 8.68 2.43 2.26
CA TYR A 95 8.16 1.77 3.46
C TYR A 95 6.63 1.73 3.50
N MET A 96 5.99 2.87 3.21
CA MET A 96 4.53 2.97 3.09
C MET A 96 3.98 2.12 1.94
N ILE A 97 4.66 2.11 0.78
CA ILE A 97 4.28 1.33 -0.40
C ILE A 97 4.35 -0.17 -0.12
N LYS A 98 5.38 -0.62 0.60
CA LYS A 98 5.51 -2.00 1.09
C LYS A 98 4.37 -2.39 2.02
N ALA A 99 3.83 -1.44 2.79
CA ALA A 99 2.62 -1.63 3.59
C ALA A 99 1.31 -1.53 2.77
N ARG A 100 1.38 -1.53 1.44
CA ARG A 100 0.26 -1.30 0.50
C ARG A 100 -0.41 0.07 0.64
N ALA A 101 0.35 1.08 1.04
CA ALA A 101 -0.09 2.47 1.06
C ALA A 101 0.67 3.27 0.00
N SER A 102 0.19 3.21 -1.24
CA SER A 102 0.74 3.99 -2.36
C SER A 102 0.33 5.45 -2.33
N ARG A 103 -0.86 5.71 -1.76
CA ARG A 103 -1.49 7.01 -1.68
C ARG A 103 -2.06 7.25 -0.30
N ILE A 104 -1.97 8.47 0.19
CA ILE A 104 -2.65 8.94 1.39
C ILE A 104 -3.63 10.03 0.96
N VAL A 105 -4.92 9.83 1.23
CA VAL A 105 -5.97 10.83 0.96
C VAL A 105 -6.33 11.50 2.28
N VAL A 106 -6.07 12.80 2.38
CA VAL A 106 -6.41 13.60 3.56
C VAL A 106 -7.75 14.28 3.31
N VAL A 107 -8.67 14.14 4.27
CA VAL A 107 -10.03 14.68 4.22
C VAL A 107 -10.42 15.33 5.53
N HIS A 108 -11.50 16.12 5.56
CA HIS A 108 -11.98 16.69 6.81
C HIS A 108 -12.54 15.58 7.72
N ASN A 109 -13.49 14.81 7.21
CA ASN A 109 -14.05 13.64 7.88
C ASN A 109 -14.22 12.46 6.93
N ILE A 110 -14.09 11.26 7.50
CA ILE A 110 -14.50 10.02 6.85
C ILE A 110 -15.81 9.61 7.52
N LEU A 111 -16.91 9.66 6.79
CA LEU A 111 -18.25 9.41 7.31
C LEU A 111 -18.60 7.93 7.12
N GLN A 112 -19.12 7.28 8.16
CA GLN A 112 -19.59 5.90 8.14
C GLN A 112 -21.12 5.88 8.14
N SER A 113 -21.72 5.33 7.09
CA SER A 113 -23.16 5.41 6.76
C SER A 113 -23.62 6.80 6.29
N GLN A 114 -24.82 6.89 5.73
CA GLN A 114 -25.48 8.15 5.35
C GLN A 114 -25.82 9.05 6.57
N SER A 115 -25.57 8.59 7.79
CA SER A 115 -25.77 9.36 9.01
C SER A 115 -24.50 10.10 9.41
N VAL A 116 -24.58 11.44 9.41
CA VAL A 116 -23.52 12.41 9.75
C VAL A 116 -22.89 12.23 11.17
N ARG A 117 -23.46 11.37 12.02
CA ARG A 117 -23.04 11.19 13.41
C ARG A 117 -21.91 10.17 13.64
N SER A 118 -21.54 9.37 12.64
CA SER A 118 -20.46 8.40 12.77
C SER A 118 -19.32 8.77 11.84
N SER A 119 -18.26 9.36 12.39
CA SER A 119 -17.02 9.62 11.65
C SER A 119 -15.88 8.78 12.21
N VAL A 120 -14.95 8.41 11.35
CA VAL A 120 -13.73 7.68 11.72
C VAL A 120 -12.49 8.53 11.46
N GLY A 121 -11.48 8.37 12.30
CA GLY A 121 -10.24 9.16 12.21
C GLY A 121 -9.30 8.74 11.10
N GLY A 122 -9.42 7.49 10.64
CA GLY A 122 -8.65 6.98 9.52
C GLY A 122 -9.24 5.67 9.01
N LEU A 123 -8.93 5.33 7.77
CA LEU A 123 -9.39 4.12 7.11
C LEU A 123 -8.30 3.62 6.15
N ALA A 124 -7.92 2.35 6.27
CA ALA A 124 -7.00 1.73 5.32
C ALA A 124 -7.78 0.91 4.28
N ASP A 125 -7.56 1.22 3.01
CA ASP A 125 -8.09 0.44 1.89
C ASP A 125 -6.95 -0.22 1.10
N PRO A 126 -6.62 -1.48 1.44
CA PRO A 126 -5.60 -2.22 0.73
C PRO A 126 -6.01 -2.64 -0.68
N THR A 127 -7.30 -2.54 -1.05
CA THR A 127 -7.77 -2.88 -2.40
C THR A 127 -7.42 -1.80 -3.41
N GLN A 128 -7.39 -0.54 -2.97
CA GLN A 128 -6.98 0.61 -3.78
C GLN A 128 -5.54 1.06 -3.48
N SER A 129 -4.91 0.46 -2.47
CA SER A 129 -3.60 0.87 -1.91
C SER A 129 -3.60 2.31 -1.40
N ILE A 130 -4.68 2.69 -0.70
CA ILE A 130 -4.94 4.03 -0.18
C ILE A 130 -5.13 3.99 1.34
N ILE A 131 -4.54 4.94 2.05
CA ILE A 131 -4.91 5.26 3.43
C ILE A 131 -5.67 6.59 3.43
N TYR A 132 -6.85 6.62 4.04
CA TYR A 132 -7.63 7.83 4.27
C TYR A 132 -7.37 8.34 5.69
N LEU A 133 -7.11 9.63 5.84
CA LEU A 133 -6.88 10.28 7.13
C LEU A 133 -7.83 11.46 7.31
N SER A 134 -8.45 11.57 8.47
CA SER A 134 -9.35 12.68 8.82
C SER A 134 -8.63 13.74 9.65
N LEU A 135 -8.78 15.01 9.25
CA LEU A 135 -8.29 16.18 10.00
C LEU A 135 -8.92 16.27 11.39
N HIS A 136 -10.22 16.01 11.49
CA HIS A 136 -10.97 16.15 12.74
C HIS A 136 -10.46 15.22 13.86
N SER A 137 -9.90 14.05 13.50
CA SER A 137 -9.31 13.13 14.48
C SER A 137 -7.87 13.49 14.85
N ALA A 138 -7.14 14.17 13.98
CA ALA A 138 -5.76 14.59 14.23
C ALA A 138 -5.67 15.80 15.18
N LEU A 139 -6.64 16.71 15.08
CA LEU A 139 -6.69 17.95 15.88
C LEU A 139 -7.18 17.75 17.33
N LYS A 140 -7.58 16.52 17.72
CA LYS A 140 -7.94 16.20 19.11
C LYS A 140 -6.73 15.91 20.02
N VAL A 141 -5.51 15.95 19.48
CA VAL A 141 -4.27 15.77 20.24
C VAL A 141 -3.75 17.14 20.70
N VAL A 142 -4.47 17.79 21.62
CA VAL A 142 -3.96 18.90 22.46
C VAL A 142 -4.61 18.80 23.83
#